data_AF-A0A0B2VLD7-F1
#
_entry.id   AF-A0A0B2VLD7-F1
#
_cell.length_a   1.000
_cell.length_b   1.000
_cell.length_c   1.000
_cell.angle_alpha   90.00
_cell.angle_beta   90.00
_cell.angle_gamma   90.00
#
_symmetry.space_group_name_H-M   'P 1'
#
loop_
_entity.id
_entity.type
_entity.pdbx_description
1 polymer ?
#
loop_
_entity_poly.entity_id
_entity_poly.type
_entity_poly.pdbx_seq_one_letter_code
_entity_poly.pdbx_strand_id
1 'polypeptide(L)'
;IFGFVAMFVSSFIWDNSNVFIQLGFKGFGWQTLILAILLFTFLIAVAVLASQVAGKDLISKIGKFKLLLLYAGCLLLLIIAASLESWYCSLSIGNSLYHPRFIIVAVISWLLVLSYILMILITLFLS
;
A
#
# COMPACT_ATOMS: atom_id res chain seq x y z
N ILE A 1 6.57 -3.90 -6.24
CA ILE A 1 5.88 -5.21 -6.38
C ILE A 1 4.76 -5.34 -5.34
N PHE A 2 5.04 -5.25 -4.03
CA PHE A 2 3.99 -5.36 -3.00
C PHE A 2 2.80 -4.41 -3.17
N GLY A 3 3.03 -3.14 -3.54
CA GLY A 3 1.93 -2.18 -3.79
C GLY A 3 1.02 -2.57 -4.95
N PHE A 4 1.57 -3.18 -6.00
CA PHE A 4 0.79 -3.68 -7.13
C PHE A 4 -0.08 -4.87 -6.71
N VAL A 5 0.49 -5.81 -5.95
CA VAL A 5 -0.23 -6.98 -5.45
C VAL A 5 -1.34 -6.55 -4.48
N ALA A 6 -1.09 -5.58 -3.60
CA ALA A 6 -2.10 -5.04 -2.68
C ALA A 6 -3.29 -4.43 -3.43
N MET A 7 -3.03 -3.63 -4.47
CA MET A 7 -4.09 -3.03 -5.30
C MET A 7 -4.85 -4.08 -6.11
N PHE A 8 -4.15 -5.08 -6.64
CA PHE A 8 -4.74 -6.17 -7.39
C PHE A 8 -5.69 -6.97 -6.49
N VAL A 9 -5.21 -7.47 -5.35
CA VAL A 9 -6.02 -8.24 -4.40
C VAL A 9 -7.15 -7.40 -3.80
N SER A 10 -6.94 -6.10 -3.60
CA SER A 10 -8.01 -5.21 -3.13
C SER A 10 -9.05 -4.93 -4.23
N SER A 11 -8.69 -4.93 -5.51
CA SER A 11 -9.65 -4.61 -6.58
C SER A 11 -10.46 -5.81 -7.04
N PHE A 12 -9.94 -7.03 -6.89
CA PHE A 12 -10.57 -8.25 -7.40
C PHE A 12 -11.24 -9.07 -6.28
N ILE A 13 -12.53 -9.41 -6.50
CA ILE A 13 -13.28 -10.40 -5.72
C ILE A 13 -13.31 -11.69 -6.51
N TRP A 14 -12.95 -12.80 -5.89
CA TRP A 14 -13.20 -14.14 -6.42
C TRP A 14 -14.48 -14.69 -5.80
N ASP A 15 -15.53 -14.77 -6.61
CA ASP A 15 -16.75 -15.48 -6.28
C ASP A 15 -16.84 -16.73 -7.17
N ASN A 16 -16.48 -17.88 -6.59
CA ASN A 16 -16.33 -19.17 -7.26
C ASN A 16 -15.38 -19.11 -8.48
N SER A 17 -15.92 -18.81 -9.67
CA SER A 17 -15.22 -18.80 -10.96
C SER A 17 -15.13 -17.41 -11.59
N ASN A 18 -15.82 -16.42 -11.01
CA ASN A 18 -15.95 -15.09 -11.58
C ASN A 18 -15.13 -14.08 -10.78
N VAL A 19 -14.39 -13.27 -11.52
CA VAL A 19 -13.56 -12.21 -10.97
C VAL A 19 -14.30 -10.88 -11.13
N PHE A 20 -14.79 -10.32 -10.04
CA PHE A 20 -15.46 -9.01 -10.06
C PHE A 20 -14.50 -7.91 -9.63
N ILE A 21 -14.46 -6.80 -10.40
CA ILE A 21 -13.77 -5.58 -9.99
C ILE A 21 -14.75 -4.77 -9.15
N GLN A 22 -14.57 -4.74 -7.83
CA GLN A 22 -15.45 -3.99 -6.93
C GLN A 22 -14.63 -2.96 -6.15
N LEU A 23 -14.74 -1.71 -6.59
CA LEU A 23 -14.02 -0.57 -6.03
C LEU A 23 -14.70 -0.01 -4.76
N GLY A 24 -15.93 -0.44 -4.46
CA GLY A 24 -16.68 -0.06 -3.27
C GLY A 24 -17.61 -1.18 -2.83
N PHE A 25 -17.52 -1.57 -1.55
CA PHE A 25 -18.37 -2.62 -0.98
C PHE A 25 -19.48 -1.98 -0.16
N LYS A 26 -20.71 -2.50 -0.30
CA LYS A 26 -21.85 -2.07 0.51
C LYS A 26 -21.57 -2.41 1.98
N GLY A 27 -21.37 -1.40 2.81
CA GLY A 27 -20.98 -1.55 4.22
C GLY A 27 -19.50 -1.26 4.54
N PHE A 28 -18.64 -1.13 3.52
CA PHE A 28 -17.21 -0.81 3.68
C PHE A 28 -16.86 0.47 2.90
N GLY A 29 -17.45 1.59 3.30
CA GLY A 29 -17.33 2.88 2.60
C GLY A 29 -15.91 3.45 2.52
N TRP A 30 -15.00 3.00 3.39
CA TRP A 30 -13.61 3.46 3.41
C TRP A 30 -12.67 2.64 2.52
N GLN A 31 -13.16 1.60 1.85
CA GLN A 31 -12.35 0.78 0.95
C GLN A 31 -11.74 1.62 -0.19
N THR A 32 -12.49 2.58 -0.72
CA THR A 32 -12.04 3.50 -1.78
C THR A 32 -10.86 4.35 -1.32
N LEU A 33 -10.84 4.77 -0.05
CA LEU A 33 -9.75 5.53 0.55
C LEU A 33 -8.48 4.67 0.66
N ILE A 34 -8.61 3.40 1.07
CA ILE A 34 -7.49 2.47 1.14
C ILE A 34 -6.90 2.23 -0.26
N LEU A 35 -7.75 1.99 -1.26
CA LEU A 35 -7.33 1.85 -2.67
C LEU A 35 -6.64 3.11 -3.18
N ALA A 36 -7.15 4.30 -2.86
CA ALA A 36 -6.52 5.56 -3.26
C ALA A 36 -5.13 5.74 -2.61
N ILE A 37 -4.97 5.40 -1.33
CA ILE A 37 -3.67 5.44 -0.64
C ILE A 37 -2.69 4.44 -1.27
N LEU A 38 -3.12 3.21 -1.54
CA LEU A 38 -2.30 2.18 -2.17
C LEU A 38 -1.88 2.59 -3.60
N LEU A 39 -2.78 3.21 -4.36
CA LEU A 39 -2.49 3.71 -5.70
C LEU A 39 -1.49 4.86 -5.66
N PHE A 40 -1.69 5.83 -4.77
CA PHE A 40 -0.79 6.97 -4.63
C PHE A 40 0.62 6.53 -4.22
N THR A 41 0.72 5.65 -3.22
CA THR A 41 2.01 5.10 -2.76
C THR A 41 2.68 4.24 -3.83
N PHE A 42 1.91 3.49 -4.61
CA PHE A 42 2.43 2.77 -5.76
C PHE A 42 3.00 3.68 -6.86
N LEU A 43 2.30 4.76 -7.23
CA LEU A 43 2.78 5.72 -8.22
C LEU A 43 4.10 6.36 -7.79
N ILE A 44 4.22 6.72 -6.51
CA ILE A 44 5.48 7.23 -5.95
C ILE A 44 6.58 6.18 -6.06
N ALA A 45 6.30 4.93 -5.68
CA ALA A 45 7.28 3.85 -5.75
C ALA A 45 7.74 3.59 -7.20
N VAL A 46 6.84 3.66 -8.18
CA VAL A 46 7.18 3.54 -9.61
C VAL A 46 8.02 4.73 -10.06
N ALA A 47 7.68 5.96 -9.67
CA ALA A 47 8.47 7.15 -10.01
C ALA A 47 9.89 7.08 -9.43
N VAL A 48 10.03 6.60 -8.18
CA VAL A 48 11.33 6.38 -7.54
C VAL A 48 12.14 5.33 -8.29
N LEU A 49 11.52 4.19 -8.61
CA LEU A 49 12.17 3.11 -9.34
C LEU A 49 12.59 3.54 -10.75
N ALA A 50 11.72 4.27 -11.47
CA ALA A 50 12.03 4.81 -12.79
C ALA A 50 13.22 5.79 -12.74
N SER A 51 13.31 6.60 -11.70
CA SER A 51 14.47 7.48 -11.52
C SER A 51 15.76 6.71 -11.24
N GLN A 52 15.70 5.66 -10.43
CA GLN A 52 16.87 4.81 -10.15
C GLN A 52 17.33 4.06 -11.41
N VAL A 53 16.40 3.50 -12.18
CA VAL A 53 16.71 2.84 -13.47
C VAL A 53 17.30 3.82 -14.49
N ALA A 54 16.85 5.08 -14.47
CA ALA A 54 17.41 6.14 -15.30
C ALA A 54 18.79 6.66 -14.81
N GLY A 55 19.39 6.04 -13.80
CA GLY A 55 20.69 6.44 -13.23
C GLY A 55 20.65 7.79 -12.52
N LYS A 56 19.47 8.30 -12.17
CA LYS A 56 19.30 9.57 -11.48
C LYS A 56 19.23 9.32 -9.98
N ASP A 57 20.29 9.70 -9.27
CA ASP A 57 20.29 9.74 -7.81
C ASP A 57 19.30 10.78 -7.30
N LEU A 58 18.12 10.31 -6.90
CA LEU A 58 17.08 11.14 -6.29
C LEU A 58 17.58 11.81 -5.00
N ILE A 59 18.46 11.13 -4.26
CA ILE A 59 19.08 11.65 -3.03
C ILE A 59 19.89 12.92 -3.34
N SER A 60 20.68 12.89 -4.42
CA SER A 60 21.49 14.02 -4.88
C SER A 60 20.63 15.15 -5.45
N LYS A 61 19.55 14.81 -6.18
CA LYS A 61 18.75 15.79 -6.94
C LYS A 61 17.65 16.49 -6.13
N ILE A 62 16.97 15.77 -5.23
CA ILE A 62 15.86 16.30 -4.41
C ILE A 62 16.35 16.74 -3.03
N GLY A 63 17.49 16.20 -2.58
CA GLY A 63 18.03 16.42 -1.24
C GLY A 63 17.43 15.45 -0.22
N LYS A 64 18.31 14.90 0.64
CA LYS A 64 18.01 13.89 1.67
C LYS A 64 16.77 14.23 2.50
N PHE A 65 16.66 15.48 2.96
CA PHE A 65 15.57 15.92 3.85
C PHE A 65 14.18 15.84 3.19
N LYS A 66 14.07 16.27 1.92
CA LYS A 66 12.80 16.23 1.19
C LYS A 66 12.37 14.80 0.85
N LEU A 67 13.33 13.95 0.51
CA LEU A 67 13.10 12.53 0.25
C LEU A 67 12.61 11.81 1.52
N LEU A 68 13.22 12.11 2.67
CA LEU A 68 12.82 11.57 3.97
C LEU A 68 11.38 11.98 4.33
N LEU A 69 11.03 13.24 4.09
CA LEU A 69 9.68 13.77 4.36
C LEU A 69 8.63 13.08 3.47
N LEU A 70 8.96 12.84 2.20
CA LEU A 70 8.10 12.09 1.28
C LEU A 70 7.86 10.66 1.77
N TYR A 71 8.91 9.94 2.20
CA TYR A 71 8.77 8.59 2.73
C TYR A 71 8.02 8.56 4.07
N ALA A 72 8.25 9.52 4.96
CA ALA A 72 7.52 9.64 6.21
C ALA A 72 6.02 9.91 5.99
N GLY A 73 5.68 10.78 5.02
CA GLY A 73 4.29 11.03 4.63
C GLY A 73 3.61 9.78 4.04
N CYS A 74 4.30 9.04 3.16
CA CYS A 74 3.80 7.77 2.65
C CYS A 74 3.60 6.72 3.75
N LEU A 75 4.53 6.65 4.71
CA LEU A 75 4.46 5.73 5.83
C LEU A 75 3.21 5.99 6.69
N LEU A 76 2.92 7.25 7.01
CA LEU A 76 1.71 7.63 7.77
C LEU A 76 0.43 7.20 7.04
N LEU A 77 0.35 7.46 5.73
CA LEU A 77 -0.79 7.04 4.92
C LEU A 77 -0.92 5.51 4.89
N LEU A 78 0.18 4.78 4.74
CA LEU A 78 0.18 3.32 4.75
C LEU A 78 -0.25 2.73 6.11
N ILE A 79 0.13 3.36 7.22
CA ILE A 79 -0.32 2.95 8.56
C ILE A 79 -1.84 3.10 8.69
N ILE A 80 -2.40 4.22 8.21
CA ILE A 80 -3.85 4.44 8.20
C ILE A 80 -4.55 3.36 7.36
N ALA A 81 -4.04 3.11 6.14
CA ALA A 81 -4.57 2.08 5.26
C ALA A 81 -4.51 0.66 5.89
N ALA A 82 -3.37 0.28 6.46
CA ALA A 82 -3.17 -1.02 7.10
C ALA A 82 -4.06 -1.19 8.35
N SER A 83 -4.24 -0.12 9.13
CA SER A 83 -5.12 -0.12 10.30
C SER A 83 -6.58 -0.29 9.91
N LEU A 84 -7.03 0.39 8.85
CA LEU A 84 -8.38 0.25 8.32
C LEU A 84 -8.65 -1.17 7.78
N GLU A 85 -7.72 -1.73 7.01
CA GLU A 85 -7.83 -3.12 6.50
C GLU A 85 -7.85 -4.13 7.67
N SER A 86 -7.06 -3.89 8.72
CA SER A 86 -7.07 -4.72 9.93
C SER A 86 -8.41 -4.64 10.66
N TRP A 87 -9.05 -3.47 10.70
CA TRP A 87 -10.39 -3.31 11.26
C TRP A 87 -11.45 -4.02 10.39
N TYR A 88 -11.32 -3.96 9.07
CA TYR A 88 -12.19 -4.69 8.14
C TYR A 88 -12.02 -6.21 8.19
N CYS A 89 -10.83 -6.71 8.54
CA CYS A 89 -10.66 -8.13 8.90
C CYS A 89 -11.57 -8.50 10.07
N SER A 90 -11.56 -7.70 11.14
CA SER A 90 -12.40 -7.96 12.33
C SER A 90 -13.90 -7.83 12.03
N LEU A 91 -14.31 -6.88 11.17
CA LEU A 91 -15.71 -6.68 10.80
C LEU A 91 -16.26 -7.77 9.86
N SER A 92 -15.38 -8.44 9.11
CA SER A 92 -15.74 -9.48 8.14
C SER A 92 -15.76 -10.90 8.73
N ILE A 93 -15.51 -11.05 10.04
CA ILE A 93 -15.55 -12.35 10.73
C ILE A 93 -16.96 -12.95 10.54
N GLY A 94 -17.02 -14.10 9.84
CA GLY A 94 -18.26 -14.81 9.50
C GLY A 94 -18.65 -14.77 8.02
N ASN A 95 -18.03 -13.90 7.20
CA ASN A 95 -18.22 -13.89 5.75
C ASN A 95 -17.04 -14.58 5.04
N SER A 96 -17.21 -15.86 4.68
CA SER A 96 -16.17 -16.68 4.04
C SER A 96 -15.61 -16.10 2.73
N LEU A 97 -16.39 -15.27 2.04
CA LEU A 97 -16.02 -14.70 0.74
C LEU A 97 -15.16 -13.43 0.85
N TYR A 98 -15.42 -12.58 1.87
CA TYR A 98 -14.73 -11.29 2.03
C TYR A 98 -13.56 -11.35 3.02
N HIS A 99 -13.68 -12.19 4.06
CA HIS A 99 -12.70 -12.30 5.13
C HIS A 99 -11.27 -12.65 4.68
N PRO A 100 -11.04 -13.69 3.84
CA PRO A 100 -9.68 -14.03 3.40
C PRO A 100 -9.04 -12.91 2.56
N ARG A 101 -9.83 -12.16 1.78
CA ARG A 101 -9.34 -11.01 1.01
C ARG A 101 -8.82 -9.91 1.91
N PHE A 102 -9.61 -9.50 2.91
CA PHE A 102 -9.18 -8.45 3.84
C PHE A 102 -7.91 -8.86 4.58
N ILE A 103 -7.77 -10.14 4.97
CA ILE A 103 -6.55 -10.64 5.61
C ILE A 103 -5.34 -10.49 4.68
N ILE A 104 -5.45 -10.90 3.41
CA ILE A 104 -4.34 -10.79 2.46
C ILE A 104 -3.95 -9.32 2.26
N VAL A 105 -4.92 -8.44 2.04
CA VAL A 105 -4.65 -7.00 1.84
C VAL A 105 -4.05 -6.37 3.10
N ALA A 106 -4.52 -6.75 4.30
CA ALA A 106 -3.97 -6.29 5.57
C ALA A 106 -2.51 -6.73 5.74
N VAL A 107 -2.20 -8.01 5.51
CA VAL A 107 -0.83 -8.54 5.63
C VAL A 107 0.10 -7.84 4.65
N ILE A 108 -0.30 -7.67 3.39
CA ILE A 108 0.54 -6.98 2.39
C ILE A 108 0.71 -5.50 2.74
N SER A 109 -0.32 -4.85 3.27
CA SER A 109 -0.24 -3.45 3.71
C SER A 109 0.74 -3.27 4.87
N TRP A 110 0.77 -4.20 5.83
CA TRP A 110 1.78 -4.20 6.89
C TRP A 110 3.20 -4.48 6.37
N LEU A 111 3.37 -5.36 5.39
CA LEU A 111 4.66 -5.56 4.72
C LEU A 111 5.13 -4.30 3.98
N LEU A 112 4.21 -3.54 3.38
CA LEU A 112 4.51 -2.24 2.77
C LEU A 112 4.96 -1.22 3.82
N VAL A 113 4.30 -1.14 4.97
CA VAL A 113 4.72 -0.30 6.10
C VAL A 113 6.15 -0.64 6.51
N LEU A 114 6.46 -1.92 6.72
CA LEU A 114 7.82 -2.37 7.07
C LEU A 114 8.85 -2.01 5.99
N SER A 115 8.48 -2.14 4.72
CA SER A 115 9.35 -1.77 3.59
C SER A 115 9.69 -0.27 3.59
N TYR A 116 8.72 0.59 3.88
CA TYR A 116 8.95 2.04 3.97
C TYR A 116 9.80 2.41 5.20
N ILE A 117 9.61 1.72 6.33
CA ILE A 117 10.49 1.88 7.51
C ILE A 117 11.94 1.54 7.12
N LEU A 118 12.15 0.41 6.45
CA LEU A 118 13.48 0.00 5.99
C LEU A 118 14.09 1.05 5.05
N MET A 119 13.31 1.57 4.09
CA MET A 119 13.79 2.62 3.17
C MET A 119 14.20 3.91 3.90
N ILE A 120 13.45 4.31 4.93
CA ILE A 120 13.80 5.47 5.76
C ILE A 120 15.12 5.19 6.50
N LEU A 121 15.27 4.00 7.11
CA LEU A 121 16.49 3.62 7.81
C LEU A 121 17.69 3.61 6.87
N ILE A 122 17.58 3.00 5.68
CA ILE A 122 18.65 3.01 4.67
C ILE A 122 19.01 4.44 4.29
N THR A 123 18.01 5.31 4.06
CA THR A 123 18.25 6.72 3.72
C THR A 123 18.96 7.47 4.85
N LEU A 124 18.72 7.10 6.11
CA LEU A 124 19.37 7.70 7.28
C LEU A 124 20.80 7.21 7.49
N PHE A 125 21.03 5.90 7.44
CA PHE A 125 22.29 5.23 7.83
C PHE A 125 23.30 5.07 6.69
N LEU A 126 22.87 4.98 5.44
CA LEU A 126 23.75 4.78 4.27
C LEU A 126 24.19 6.11 3.63
N SER A 127 24.15 7.19 4.42
CA SER A 127 24.49 8.56 4.04
C SER A 127 25.57 9.13 4.93
#